data_AF-A0A8E0IK20-F1
#
_entry.id   AF-A0A8E0IK20-F1
#
_cell.length_a   1.000
_cell.length_b   1.000
_cell.length_c   1.000
_cell.angle_alpha   90.00
_cell.angle_beta   90.00
_cell.angle_gamma   90.00
#
_symmetry.space_group_name_H-M   'P 1'
#
loop_
_entity.id
_entity.type
_entity.pdbx_description
1 polymer ?
#
loop_
_entity_poly.entity_id
_entity_poly.type
_entity_poly.pdbx_seq_one_letter_code
_entity_poly.pdbx_strand_id
1 'polypeptide(L)'
;DSRPFKDEEKTASFDLHRTKMSYFTALKLSFTNIMTKKGRTFLTAFASSIGIIGIAVVLALSSGFQKQIDNTQAETLAQFPITISTNATSLTAGAADNTKTSTFKTTSTVVAKQSASDKAQHTNKLNQKYIDYVNGISKKLTDNIGYTYGTGMNLLRDVNGTIKPVQFSTAKPSSNQTQRGLASASSSVYPVDREGGTSYLKKNYEVVAGSYPKHDGDVILIVDRDNSTNINALKNLGFDVKDGQKVKFNQIVGTKIKAISNNAYYQNVAGNVYVPTKDYANAYKQNDNRELTVAGVLRTRSKTSDGLLSQGFAYSDRLTKDLVALNKDSDVVKAQRASDVNIFTNQSVDKATKDQLITALGGSETPTQITIYPTSFKDKDKILSYLDKFNRGKKKADQVVYTDLAGTISSMTGGIMSAITIVLVAFAGISLVTSMIMIAILTYTSVLERTKEIGVLKALGARRKDITRVFDAETIILGVSSGILGIIIAWLLTFPINAILYSMTELPNVAQLNPIHAVILILISTILTVLGGHIPARMAANKDAAIALRAD
;
A
#
# COMPACT_ATOMS: atom_id res chain seq x y z
N ASP A 1 -41.80 90.04 56.40
CA ASP A 1 -40.65 89.13 56.50
C ASP A 1 -40.56 88.32 55.21
N SER A 2 -39.39 88.28 54.59
CA SER A 2 -39.16 88.12 53.14
C SER A 2 -38.34 86.87 52.79
N ARG A 3 -38.79 85.68 53.20
CA ARG A 3 -38.13 84.41 52.86
C ARG A 3 -39.13 83.27 52.59
N PRO A 4 -39.49 82.97 51.34
CA PRO A 4 -40.20 81.73 51.01
C PRO A 4 -39.22 80.55 51.03
N PHE A 5 -39.68 79.41 51.51
CA PHE A 5 -38.94 78.14 51.50
C PHE A 5 -38.68 77.71 50.05
N LYS A 6 -37.43 77.44 49.70
CA LYS A 6 -37.04 76.85 48.41
C LYS A 6 -36.89 75.35 48.58
N ASP A 7 -37.61 74.58 47.77
CA ASP A 7 -37.39 73.14 47.64
C ASP A 7 -35.96 72.88 47.19
N GLU A 8 -35.14 72.31 48.07
CA GLU A 8 -33.95 71.61 47.64
C GLU A 8 -34.39 70.26 47.06
N GLU A 9 -34.49 70.17 45.74
CA GLU A 9 -34.41 68.89 45.06
C GLU A 9 -33.06 68.26 45.40
N LYS A 10 -33.04 67.40 46.43
CA LYS A 10 -31.98 66.42 46.58
C LYS A 10 -32.06 65.48 45.38
N THR A 11 -31.37 65.86 44.31
CA THR A 11 -30.92 64.91 43.28
C THR A 11 -29.90 64.00 43.95
N ALA A 12 -30.40 63.02 44.72
CA ALA A 12 -29.61 61.86 45.04
C ALA A 12 -29.23 61.22 43.71
N SER A 13 -28.02 61.48 43.25
CA SER A 13 -27.43 60.77 42.12
C SER A 13 -27.27 59.32 42.55
N PHE A 14 -28.32 58.53 42.34
CA PHE A 14 -28.28 57.08 42.54
C PHE A 14 -27.38 56.51 41.44
N ASP A 15 -26.08 56.49 41.70
CA ASP A 15 -25.12 55.87 40.81
C ASP A 15 -25.21 54.35 41.00
N LEU A 16 -26.13 53.73 40.26
CA LEU A 16 -26.33 52.28 40.21
C LEU A 16 -25.00 51.62 39.78
N HIS A 17 -24.19 51.24 40.77
CA HIS A 17 -23.05 50.36 40.58
C HIS A 17 -23.57 48.98 40.14
N ARG A 18 -23.79 48.86 38.84
CA ARG A 18 -24.20 47.62 38.19
C ARG A 18 -23.12 46.57 38.46
N THR A 19 -23.40 45.66 39.38
CA THR A 19 -22.55 44.52 39.74
C THR A 19 -22.14 43.76 38.48
N LYS A 20 -20.85 43.80 38.14
CA LYS A 20 -20.29 42.99 37.06
C LYS A 20 -19.93 41.63 37.66
N MET A 21 -20.64 40.57 37.28
CA MET A 21 -20.24 39.22 37.67
C MET A 21 -19.02 38.79 36.83
N SER A 22 -17.93 38.42 37.49
CA SER A 22 -16.74 37.86 36.81
C SER A 22 -17.06 36.48 36.23
N TYR A 23 -16.40 36.11 35.12
CA TYR A 23 -16.51 34.76 34.53
C TYR A 23 -16.19 33.66 35.54
N PHE A 24 -15.23 33.90 36.44
CA PHE A 24 -14.87 32.92 37.47
C PHE A 24 -15.98 32.74 38.52
N THR A 25 -16.65 33.84 38.90
CA THR A 25 -17.81 33.78 39.80
C THR A 25 -18.97 33.02 39.14
N ALA A 26 -19.21 33.28 37.85
CA ALA A 26 -20.23 32.57 37.07
C ALA A 26 -19.91 31.06 36.97
N LEU A 27 -18.65 30.69 36.75
CA LEU A 27 -18.19 29.30 36.72
C LEU A 27 -18.40 28.62 38.08
N LYS A 28 -18.04 29.28 39.19
CA LYS A 28 -18.22 28.76 40.55
C LYS A 28 -19.70 28.58 40.91
N LEU A 29 -20.55 29.56 40.59
CA LEU A 29 -22.01 29.44 40.78
C LEU A 29 -22.57 28.28 39.96
N SER A 30 -22.16 28.18 38.70
CA SER A 30 -22.61 27.13 37.79
C SER A 30 -22.20 25.74 38.29
N PHE A 31 -20.96 25.57 38.76
CA PHE A 31 -20.49 24.31 39.35
C PHE A 31 -21.31 23.91 40.58
N THR A 32 -21.61 24.86 41.46
CA THR A 32 -22.42 24.62 42.66
C THR A 32 -23.85 24.21 42.28
N ASN A 33 -24.41 24.83 41.25
CA ASN A 33 -25.76 24.54 40.74
C ASN A 33 -25.84 23.20 39.98
N ILE A 34 -24.74 22.77 39.34
CA ILE A 34 -24.62 21.44 38.77
C ILE A 34 -24.61 20.37 39.87
N MET A 35 -23.89 20.63 40.98
CA MET A 35 -23.73 19.70 42.09
C MET A 35 -25.00 19.47 42.92
N THR A 36 -25.97 20.37 42.89
CA THR A 36 -27.28 20.17 43.52
C THR A 36 -28.21 19.28 42.69
N LYS A 37 -27.96 19.13 41.38
CA LYS A 37 -28.79 18.35 40.45
C LYS A 37 -27.99 17.22 39.78
N LYS A 38 -27.19 16.47 40.56
CA LYS A 38 -26.22 15.47 40.07
C LYS A 38 -26.80 14.46 39.08
N GLY A 39 -27.98 13.89 39.37
CA GLY A 39 -28.59 12.86 38.52
C GLY A 39 -28.96 13.36 37.13
N ARG A 40 -29.61 14.52 37.04
CA ARG A 40 -29.99 15.14 35.76
C ARG A 40 -28.77 15.55 34.96
N THR A 41 -27.82 16.22 35.60
CA THR A 41 -26.56 16.66 34.95
C THR A 41 -25.80 15.46 34.39
N PHE A 42 -25.71 14.36 35.14
CA PHE A 42 -25.08 13.13 34.65
C PHE A 42 -25.82 12.57 33.42
N LEU A 43 -27.15 12.48 33.45
CA LEU A 43 -27.94 11.99 32.33
C LEU A 43 -27.76 12.87 31.08
N THR A 44 -27.72 14.20 31.26
CA THR A 44 -27.45 15.17 30.18
C THR A 44 -26.03 15.00 29.61
N ALA A 45 -25.02 14.87 30.47
CA ALA A 45 -23.64 14.65 30.04
C ALA A 45 -23.48 13.29 29.32
N PHE A 46 -24.15 12.25 29.80
CA PHE A 46 -24.16 10.92 29.18
C PHE A 46 -24.81 10.97 27.80
N ALA A 47 -26.00 11.56 27.68
CA ALA A 47 -26.70 11.66 26.41
C ALA A 47 -25.92 12.53 25.39
N SER A 48 -25.30 13.61 25.86
CA SER A 48 -24.36 14.44 25.07
C SER A 48 -23.12 13.67 24.61
N SER A 49 -22.70 12.64 25.34
CA SER A 49 -21.49 11.88 25.03
C SER A 49 -21.69 10.86 23.89
N ILE A 50 -22.93 10.48 23.56
CA ILE A 50 -23.21 9.42 22.57
C ILE A 50 -22.59 9.72 21.20
N GLY A 51 -22.73 10.95 20.69
CA GLY A 51 -22.11 11.36 19.43
C GLY A 51 -20.57 11.30 19.49
N ILE A 52 -19.99 11.70 20.62
CA ILE A 52 -18.53 11.65 20.84
C ILE A 52 -18.03 10.22 20.91
N ILE A 53 -18.75 9.32 21.58
CA ILE A 53 -18.42 7.89 21.66
C ILE A 53 -18.38 7.31 20.24
N GLY A 54 -19.39 7.59 19.41
CA GLY A 54 -19.45 7.10 18.03
C GLY A 54 -18.24 7.52 17.20
N ILE A 55 -17.89 8.82 17.21
CA ILE A 55 -16.72 9.31 16.46
C ILE A 55 -15.42 8.76 17.03
N ALA A 56 -15.28 8.72 18.36
CA ALA A 56 -14.07 8.22 19.00
C ALA A 56 -13.82 6.76 18.65
N VAL A 57 -14.86 5.91 18.64
CA VAL A 57 -14.76 4.51 18.21
C VAL A 57 -14.39 4.40 16.72
N VAL A 58 -15.03 5.19 15.85
CA VAL A 58 -14.69 5.23 14.42
C VAL A 58 -13.23 5.63 14.19
N LEU A 59 -12.74 6.68 14.86
CA LEU A 59 -11.36 7.12 14.76
C LEU A 59 -10.38 6.11 15.38
N ALA A 60 -10.76 5.45 16.46
CA ALA A 60 -9.95 4.40 17.07
C ALA A 60 -9.77 3.20 16.13
N LEU A 61 -10.84 2.79 15.45
CA LEU A 61 -10.79 1.76 14.42
C LEU A 61 -9.95 2.21 13.22
N SER A 62 -10.21 3.41 12.70
CA SER A 62 -9.51 3.96 11.52
C SER A 62 -8.00 4.07 11.76
N SER A 63 -7.56 4.71 12.85
CA SER A 63 -6.14 4.84 13.18
C SER A 63 -5.49 3.50 13.50
N GLY A 64 -6.24 2.61 14.12
CA GLY A 64 -5.92 1.21 14.33
C GLY A 64 -5.60 0.42 13.07
N PHE A 65 -6.53 0.41 12.13
CA PHE A 65 -6.37 -0.20 10.81
C PHE A 65 -5.23 0.45 10.03
N GLN A 66 -5.09 1.79 10.08
CA GLN A 66 -3.98 2.48 9.43
C GLN A 66 -2.63 2.00 9.98
N LYS A 67 -2.51 1.88 11.30
CA LYS A 67 -1.30 1.35 11.93
C LYS A 67 -1.02 -0.11 11.54
N GLN A 68 -2.07 -0.93 11.43
CA GLN A 68 -1.94 -2.31 10.96
C GLN A 68 -1.49 -2.37 9.50
N ILE A 69 -2.03 -1.48 8.65
CA ILE A 69 -1.59 -1.31 7.26
C ILE A 69 -0.13 -0.89 7.21
N ASP A 70 0.28 0.10 8.00
CA ASP A 70 1.67 0.59 8.03
C ASP A 70 2.65 -0.50 8.50
N ASN A 71 2.29 -1.27 9.53
CA ASN A 71 3.09 -2.41 10.00
C ASN A 71 3.16 -3.50 8.93
N THR A 72 2.02 -3.86 8.33
CA THR A 72 1.96 -4.85 7.25
C THR A 72 2.77 -4.39 6.02
N GLN A 73 2.72 -3.09 5.70
CA GLN A 73 3.52 -2.47 4.64
C GLN A 73 5.02 -2.59 4.93
N ALA A 74 5.43 -2.29 6.16
CA ALA A 74 6.83 -2.36 6.58
C ALA A 74 7.38 -3.80 6.55
N GLU A 75 6.58 -4.80 6.93
CA GLU A 75 7.04 -6.19 7.04
C GLU A 75 6.94 -6.99 5.73
N THR A 76 5.85 -6.81 4.97
CA THR A 76 5.53 -7.64 3.80
C THR A 76 5.79 -6.91 2.48
N LEU A 77 5.34 -5.66 2.38
CA LEU A 77 5.40 -4.89 1.13
C LEU A 77 6.79 -4.29 0.87
N ALA A 78 7.62 -4.14 1.90
CA ALA A 78 9.03 -3.75 1.77
C ALA A 78 9.87 -4.73 0.93
N GLN A 79 9.47 -6.00 0.86
CA GLN A 79 10.21 -7.04 0.15
C GLN A 79 9.86 -7.08 -1.36
N PHE A 80 8.76 -6.43 -1.76
CA PHE A 80 8.38 -6.36 -3.16
C PHE A 80 9.26 -5.35 -3.91
N PRO A 81 9.97 -5.79 -4.97
CA PRO A 81 10.85 -4.91 -5.70
C PRO A 81 10.08 -3.87 -6.52
N ILE A 82 10.81 -2.87 -6.99
CA ILE A 82 10.40 -2.01 -8.10
C ILE A 82 10.91 -2.68 -9.38
N THR A 83 10.03 -2.94 -10.34
CA THR A 83 10.41 -3.57 -11.61
C THR A 83 10.34 -2.56 -12.74
N ILE A 84 11.33 -2.62 -13.63
CA ILE A 84 11.39 -1.82 -14.85
C ILE A 84 11.61 -2.81 -16.00
N SER A 85 10.54 -3.14 -16.71
CA SER A 85 10.60 -4.04 -17.87
C SER A 85 10.72 -3.25 -19.17
N THR A 86 11.32 -3.82 -20.22
CA THR A 86 11.34 -3.20 -21.56
C THR A 86 9.93 -2.97 -22.10
N ASN A 87 9.02 -3.92 -21.87
CA ASN A 87 7.60 -3.75 -22.14
C ASN A 87 6.87 -3.55 -20.80
N ALA A 88 6.38 -2.34 -20.56
CA ALA A 88 5.69 -1.95 -19.35
C ALA A 88 4.25 -1.56 -19.67
N THR A 89 3.34 -1.84 -18.74
CA THR A 89 1.95 -1.37 -18.81
C THR A 89 1.79 -0.19 -17.86
N SER A 90 1.42 0.97 -18.41
CA SER A 90 1.09 2.15 -17.62
C SER A 90 -0.29 1.99 -16.98
N LEU A 91 -0.32 1.85 -15.65
CA LEU A 91 -1.57 1.76 -14.87
C LEU A 91 -2.46 3.01 -14.99
N THR A 92 -1.89 4.18 -15.30
CA THR A 92 -2.63 5.45 -15.39
C THR A 92 -3.28 5.70 -16.74
N ALA A 93 -2.80 5.06 -17.81
CA ALA A 93 -3.30 5.27 -19.17
C ALA A 93 -4.58 4.48 -19.49
N GLY A 94 -4.81 3.35 -18.82
CA GLY A 94 -5.95 2.45 -19.10
C GLY A 94 -7.32 2.94 -18.60
N ALA A 95 -7.36 3.92 -17.69
CA ALA A 95 -8.61 4.38 -17.05
C ALA A 95 -9.35 5.49 -17.83
N ALA A 96 -8.74 6.05 -18.88
CA ALA A 96 -9.15 7.34 -19.44
C ALA A 96 -10.29 7.29 -20.48
N ASP A 97 -10.72 6.12 -20.96
CA ASP A 97 -11.59 6.03 -22.17
C ASP A 97 -12.94 5.33 -21.92
N ASN A 98 -13.45 5.37 -20.69
CA ASN A 98 -14.75 4.77 -20.31
C ASN A 98 -15.94 5.74 -20.42
N THR A 99 -15.86 6.80 -21.23
CA THR A 99 -17.03 7.62 -21.56
C THR A 99 -17.89 6.89 -22.59
N LYS A 100 -18.67 5.90 -22.15
CA LYS A 100 -19.75 5.33 -22.98
C LYS A 100 -20.87 6.36 -23.05
N THR A 101 -21.10 6.93 -24.23
CA THR A 101 -22.31 7.71 -24.50
C THR A 101 -23.53 6.80 -24.37
N SER A 102 -24.57 7.26 -23.67
CA SER A 102 -25.79 6.48 -23.39
C SER A 102 -26.63 6.17 -24.62
N THR A 103 -26.30 6.75 -25.77
CA THR A 103 -27.04 6.62 -27.04
C THR A 103 -26.23 5.86 -28.09
N PHE A 104 -26.89 4.89 -28.74
CA PHE A 104 -26.32 4.16 -29.87
C PHE A 104 -26.26 5.08 -31.10
N LYS A 105 -25.12 5.09 -31.80
CA LYS A 105 -25.00 5.82 -33.08
C LYS A 105 -25.66 5.02 -34.19
N THR A 106 -26.45 5.69 -35.03
CA THR A 106 -27.16 5.12 -36.19
C THR A 106 -26.38 5.25 -37.51
N THR A 107 -25.12 5.68 -37.46
CA THR A 107 -24.26 5.87 -38.64
C THR A 107 -23.78 4.53 -39.20
N SER A 108 -23.77 4.38 -40.53
CA SER A 108 -23.28 3.20 -41.26
C SER A 108 -21.75 3.04 -41.28
N THR A 109 -21.04 3.66 -40.33
CA THR A 109 -19.57 3.73 -40.31
C THR A 109 -19.03 3.18 -38.99
N VAL A 110 -17.90 2.48 -39.08
CA VAL A 110 -17.13 1.99 -37.93
C VAL A 110 -15.97 2.94 -37.65
N VAL A 111 -15.75 3.26 -36.38
CA VAL A 111 -14.55 3.98 -35.94
C VAL A 111 -13.54 2.97 -35.42
N ALA A 112 -12.43 2.81 -36.13
CA ALA A 112 -11.29 2.07 -35.63
C ALA A 112 -10.68 2.83 -34.44
N LYS A 113 -10.75 2.25 -33.24
CA LYS A 113 -10.15 2.81 -32.02
C LYS A 113 -9.14 1.82 -31.46
N GLN A 114 -8.00 2.34 -31.04
CA GLN A 114 -7.05 1.58 -30.23
C GLN A 114 -7.68 1.29 -28.87
N SER A 115 -7.55 0.05 -28.38
CA SER A 115 -8.10 -0.33 -27.08
C SER A 115 -7.38 0.44 -25.95
N ALA A 116 -8.03 0.59 -24.80
CA ALA A 116 -7.40 1.19 -23.64
C ALA A 116 -6.14 0.40 -23.20
N SER A 117 -6.17 -0.93 -23.35
CA SER A 117 -5.04 -1.82 -23.08
C SER A 117 -3.84 -1.52 -23.98
N ASP A 118 -4.07 -1.33 -25.28
CA ASP A 118 -3.00 -1.03 -26.24
C ASP A 118 -2.42 0.38 -26.00
N LYS A 119 -3.27 1.35 -25.63
CA LYS A 119 -2.82 2.70 -25.23
C LYS A 119 -2.00 2.71 -23.94
N ALA A 120 -2.21 1.71 -23.09
CA ALA A 120 -1.48 1.57 -21.83
C ALA A 120 -0.12 0.87 -22.00
N GLN A 121 0.14 0.22 -23.14
CA GLN A 121 1.44 -0.36 -23.43
C GLN A 121 2.49 0.73 -23.64
N HIS A 122 3.68 0.51 -23.07
CA HIS A 122 4.81 1.42 -23.18
C HIS A 122 6.11 0.63 -23.32
N THR A 123 6.97 1.06 -24.24
CA THR A 123 8.29 0.45 -24.44
C THR A 123 9.38 1.32 -23.83
N ASN A 124 9.99 0.82 -22.76
CA ASN A 124 11.11 1.44 -22.08
C ASN A 124 12.42 1.27 -22.85
N LYS A 125 13.18 2.36 -22.99
CA LYS A 125 14.53 2.36 -23.57
C LYS A 125 15.58 2.16 -22.47
N LEU A 126 15.89 0.91 -22.14
CA LEU A 126 16.85 0.51 -21.09
C LEU A 126 18.31 0.51 -21.61
N ASN A 127 18.75 1.64 -22.17
CA ASN A 127 20.12 1.78 -22.67
C ASN A 127 21.15 1.86 -21.53
N GLN A 128 22.45 1.79 -21.89
CA GLN A 128 23.54 1.86 -20.92
C GLN A 128 23.46 3.10 -20.03
N LYS A 129 23.11 4.27 -20.60
CA LYS A 129 22.93 5.51 -19.83
C LYS A 129 21.89 5.35 -18.70
N TYR A 130 20.79 4.65 -18.95
CA TYR A 130 19.79 4.40 -17.91
C TYR A 130 20.25 3.35 -16.90
N ILE A 131 20.96 2.31 -17.36
CA ILE A 131 21.56 1.29 -16.48
C ILE A 131 22.54 1.95 -15.51
N ASP A 132 23.42 2.82 -16.00
CA ASP A 132 24.38 3.59 -15.20
C ASP A 132 23.66 4.51 -14.21
N TYR A 133 22.55 5.13 -14.65
CA TYR A 133 21.70 5.94 -13.79
C TYR A 133 21.12 5.12 -12.64
N VAL A 134 20.54 3.95 -12.91
CA VAL A 134 20.00 3.06 -11.88
C VAL A 134 21.11 2.57 -10.93
N ASN A 135 22.30 2.26 -11.45
CA ASN A 135 23.46 1.93 -10.62
C ASN A 135 23.91 3.10 -9.72
N GLY A 136 23.54 4.34 -10.04
CA GLY A 136 23.77 5.53 -9.23
C GLY A 136 22.89 5.64 -7.98
N ILE A 137 21.89 4.76 -7.79
CA ILE A 137 21.08 4.75 -6.57
C ILE A 137 21.98 4.42 -5.36
N SER A 138 21.76 5.13 -4.25
CA SER A 138 22.53 4.93 -3.02
C SER A 138 22.39 3.51 -2.47
N LYS A 139 23.53 2.88 -2.11
CA LYS A 139 23.55 1.55 -1.46
C LYS A 139 22.68 1.50 -0.18
N LYS A 140 22.61 2.60 0.57
CA LYS A 140 21.74 2.71 1.76
C LYS A 140 20.25 2.45 1.47
N LEU A 141 19.80 2.77 0.26
CA LEU A 141 18.41 2.58 -0.17
C LEU A 141 18.19 1.19 -0.80
N THR A 142 19.22 0.63 -1.44
CA THR A 142 19.15 -0.68 -2.09
C THR A 142 20.55 -1.28 -2.26
N ASP A 143 20.73 -2.46 -1.67
CA ASP A 143 21.97 -3.26 -1.82
C ASP A 143 21.87 -4.27 -2.98
N ASN A 144 20.66 -4.49 -3.51
CA ASN A 144 20.36 -5.51 -4.50
C ASN A 144 19.61 -4.88 -5.68
N ILE A 145 20.27 -4.85 -6.85
CA ILE A 145 19.66 -4.47 -8.12
C ILE A 145 19.92 -5.62 -9.09
N GLY A 146 18.84 -6.30 -9.47
CA GLY A 146 18.87 -7.42 -10.39
C GLY A 146 18.75 -6.97 -11.84
N TYR A 147 19.56 -7.57 -12.72
CA TYR A 147 19.50 -7.34 -14.17
C TYR A 147 19.21 -8.63 -14.92
N THR A 148 17.96 -8.79 -15.38
CA THR A 148 17.55 -9.96 -16.14
C THR A 148 17.69 -9.70 -17.63
N TYR A 149 18.42 -10.57 -18.32
CA TYR A 149 18.57 -10.55 -19.76
C TYR A 149 17.63 -11.56 -20.41
N GLY A 150 16.98 -11.18 -21.50
CA GLY A 150 15.99 -12.01 -22.20
C GLY A 150 16.56 -13.16 -23.01
N THR A 151 17.77 -13.65 -22.69
CA THR A 151 18.40 -14.76 -23.40
C THR A 151 17.75 -16.09 -23.02
N GLY A 152 17.50 -16.93 -24.02
CA GLY A 152 17.19 -18.34 -23.82
C GLY A 152 18.40 -19.09 -23.26
N MET A 153 18.14 -20.29 -22.73
CA MET A 153 19.19 -21.19 -22.25
C MET A 153 19.09 -22.53 -22.98
N ASN A 154 20.14 -22.90 -23.71
CA ASN A 154 20.26 -24.23 -24.30
C ASN A 154 20.85 -25.16 -23.25
N LEU A 155 20.02 -25.85 -22.47
CA LEU A 155 20.49 -26.69 -21.37
C LEU A 155 20.47 -28.16 -21.74
N LEU A 156 21.57 -28.85 -21.46
CA LEU A 156 21.70 -30.30 -21.57
C LEU A 156 22.11 -30.90 -20.23
N ARG A 157 21.62 -32.11 -19.96
CA ARG A 157 21.96 -32.89 -18.77
C ARG A 157 22.21 -34.34 -19.17
N ASP A 158 23.17 -34.97 -18.52
CA ASP A 158 23.30 -36.42 -18.53
C ASP A 158 22.25 -37.04 -17.58
N VAL A 159 21.31 -37.78 -18.17
CA VAL A 159 20.28 -38.52 -17.45
C VAL A 159 20.53 -40.00 -17.68
N ASN A 160 21.23 -40.64 -16.73
CA ASN A 160 21.56 -42.07 -16.73
C ASN A 160 22.33 -42.52 -17.99
N GLY A 161 23.34 -41.76 -18.40
CA GLY A 161 24.19 -42.04 -19.57
C GLY A 161 23.64 -41.53 -20.89
N THR A 162 22.44 -40.93 -20.89
CA THR A 162 21.84 -40.31 -22.07
C THR A 162 21.79 -38.81 -21.92
N ILE A 163 22.47 -38.09 -22.81
CA ILE A 163 22.39 -36.63 -22.84
C ILE A 163 21.02 -36.19 -23.37
N LYS A 164 20.28 -35.46 -22.54
CA LYS A 164 18.94 -34.97 -22.86
C LYS A 164 18.87 -33.45 -22.69
N PRO A 165 18.08 -32.77 -23.54
CA PRO A 165 17.75 -31.38 -23.30
C PRO A 165 16.86 -31.24 -22.08
N VAL A 166 17.16 -30.24 -21.27
CA VAL A 166 16.43 -29.89 -20.05
C VAL A 166 16.10 -28.40 -20.06
N GLN A 167 15.26 -27.96 -19.13
CA GLN A 167 14.92 -26.54 -19.00
C GLN A 167 14.64 -26.19 -17.55
N PHE A 168 14.93 -24.94 -17.19
CA PHE A 168 14.36 -24.35 -15.99
C PHE A 168 12.97 -23.83 -16.37
N SER A 169 11.92 -24.58 -16.03
CA SER A 169 10.52 -24.18 -16.28
C SER A 169 9.58 -24.95 -15.36
N THR A 170 8.48 -24.31 -14.95
CA THR A 170 7.39 -24.91 -14.18
C THR A 170 6.21 -25.32 -15.07
N ALA A 171 6.27 -25.03 -16.37
CA ALA A 171 5.28 -25.47 -17.34
C ALA A 171 5.37 -26.98 -17.57
N LYS A 172 4.23 -27.60 -17.91
CA LYS A 172 4.19 -29.04 -18.24
C LYS A 172 5.18 -29.33 -19.38
N PRO A 173 6.04 -30.37 -19.25
CA PRO A 173 7.00 -30.71 -20.30
C PRO A 173 6.28 -30.93 -21.63
N SER A 174 6.69 -30.23 -22.68
CA SER A 174 6.17 -30.42 -24.03
C SER A 174 7.20 -31.12 -24.91
N SER A 175 6.71 -31.99 -25.82
CA SER A 175 7.54 -32.68 -26.81
C SER A 175 7.95 -31.77 -27.97
N ASN A 176 7.27 -30.64 -28.17
CA ASN A 176 7.55 -29.70 -29.25
C ASN A 176 8.81 -28.87 -28.95
N GLN A 177 9.93 -29.20 -29.62
CA GLN A 177 11.22 -28.54 -29.45
C GLN A 177 11.17 -27.01 -29.65
N THR A 178 10.36 -26.53 -30.61
CA THR A 178 10.16 -25.09 -30.88
C THR A 178 9.53 -24.35 -29.69
N GLN A 179 8.74 -25.06 -28.89
CA GLN A 179 8.06 -24.51 -27.72
C GLN A 179 8.96 -24.50 -26.47
N ARG A 180 9.98 -25.38 -26.40
CA ARG A 180 10.93 -25.43 -25.28
C ARG A 180 11.88 -24.23 -25.23
N GLY A 181 12.34 -23.75 -26.39
CA GLY A 181 13.29 -22.62 -26.46
C GLY A 181 12.70 -21.28 -26.01
N LEU A 182 11.38 -21.11 -26.12
CA LEU A 182 10.64 -19.91 -25.71
C LEU A 182 10.04 -20.01 -24.29
N ALA A 183 10.05 -21.20 -23.67
CA ALA A 183 9.40 -21.51 -22.40
C ALA A 183 10.30 -21.34 -21.15
N SER A 184 11.51 -20.78 -21.30
CA SER A 184 12.39 -20.41 -20.19
C SER A 184 11.85 -19.26 -19.33
N ALA A 185 10.78 -18.59 -19.78
CA ALA A 185 10.13 -17.46 -19.12
C ALA A 185 9.47 -17.78 -17.76
N SER A 186 9.47 -19.03 -17.30
CA SER A 186 8.82 -19.44 -16.03
C SER A 186 9.80 -19.68 -14.87
N SER A 187 11.09 -19.41 -15.05
CA SER A 187 12.10 -19.55 -13.99
C SER A 187 12.31 -18.29 -13.19
N SER A 188 12.66 -18.46 -11.92
CA SER A 188 12.97 -17.36 -11.03
C SER A 188 14.42 -16.93 -11.15
N VAL A 189 14.64 -15.61 -11.20
CA VAL A 189 15.97 -15.00 -11.17
C VAL A 189 16.12 -14.26 -9.85
N TYR A 190 17.19 -14.54 -9.12
CA TYR A 190 17.51 -13.80 -7.89
C TYR A 190 18.65 -12.80 -8.14
N PRO A 191 18.63 -11.62 -7.49
CA PRO A 191 19.69 -10.65 -7.61
C PRO A 191 20.94 -11.12 -6.84
N VAL A 192 22.11 -10.85 -7.40
CA VAL A 192 23.35 -10.79 -6.64
C VAL A 192 23.52 -9.37 -6.11
N ASP A 193 23.98 -9.24 -4.87
CA ASP A 193 24.21 -7.91 -4.33
C ASP A 193 25.38 -7.20 -5.04
N ARG A 194 25.50 -5.91 -4.76
CA ARG A 194 26.52 -5.05 -5.39
C ARG A 194 27.96 -5.39 -4.98
N GLU A 195 28.16 -6.34 -4.07
CA GLU A 195 29.46 -6.87 -3.64
C GLU A 195 29.72 -8.28 -4.17
N GLY A 196 28.78 -8.88 -4.90
CA GLY A 196 28.89 -10.25 -5.42
C GLY A 196 28.37 -11.33 -4.48
N GLY A 197 27.71 -10.95 -3.38
CA GLY A 197 27.15 -11.86 -2.39
C GLY A 197 25.70 -12.25 -2.65
N THR A 198 25.23 -13.20 -1.82
CA THR A 198 23.87 -13.75 -1.83
C THR A 198 22.99 -13.15 -0.73
N SER A 199 23.19 -11.86 -0.39
CA SER A 199 22.48 -11.22 0.73
C SER A 199 20.95 -11.31 0.60
N TYR A 200 20.39 -11.17 -0.61
CA TYR A 200 18.97 -11.39 -0.88
C TYR A 200 18.49 -12.78 -0.46
N LEU A 201 19.21 -13.84 -0.87
CA LEU A 201 18.87 -15.21 -0.50
C LEU A 201 19.00 -15.43 1.00
N LYS A 202 20.08 -14.94 1.63
CA LYS A 202 20.30 -15.08 3.08
C LYS A 202 19.20 -14.41 3.90
N LYS A 203 18.69 -13.27 3.44
CA LYS A 203 17.61 -12.51 4.09
C LYS A 203 16.27 -13.25 4.03
N ASN A 204 15.94 -13.84 2.88
CA ASN A 204 14.58 -14.34 2.60
C ASN A 204 14.44 -15.87 2.64
N TYR A 205 15.55 -16.61 2.52
CA TYR A 205 15.56 -18.07 2.40
C TYR A 205 16.59 -18.71 3.33
N GLU A 206 16.27 -19.90 3.81
CA GLU A 206 17.16 -20.76 4.57
C GLU A 206 17.57 -21.98 3.75
N VAL A 207 18.79 -22.47 3.97
CA VAL A 207 19.29 -23.69 3.32
C VAL A 207 18.77 -24.89 4.10
N VAL A 208 17.99 -25.75 3.43
CA VAL A 208 17.55 -27.02 4.01
C VAL A 208 18.42 -28.20 3.54
N ALA A 209 19.14 -28.03 2.43
CA ALA A 209 20.16 -28.97 1.97
C ALA A 209 21.18 -28.27 1.04
N GLY A 210 22.44 -28.75 1.05
CA GLY A 210 23.51 -28.17 0.24
C GLY A 210 24.05 -26.87 0.82
N SER A 211 24.18 -25.83 0.00
CA SER A 211 24.67 -24.52 0.43
C SER A 211 24.07 -23.37 -0.37
N TYR A 212 24.25 -22.14 0.09
CA TYR A 212 24.00 -20.96 -0.74
C TYR A 212 24.94 -20.95 -1.97
N PRO A 213 24.50 -20.41 -3.11
CA PRO A 213 25.33 -20.19 -4.29
C PRO A 213 26.64 -19.47 -3.95
N LYS A 214 27.75 -19.96 -4.52
CA LYS A 214 29.09 -19.38 -4.40
C LYS A 214 29.63 -18.92 -5.75
N HIS A 215 29.18 -19.53 -6.85
CA HIS A 215 29.61 -19.22 -8.20
C HIS A 215 28.41 -18.88 -9.09
N ASP A 216 28.64 -18.16 -10.19
CA ASP A 216 27.55 -17.75 -11.10
C ASP A 216 26.86 -18.94 -11.81
N GLY A 217 27.51 -20.11 -11.86
CA GLY A 217 26.92 -21.36 -12.35
C GLY A 217 26.06 -22.12 -11.33
N ASP A 218 25.96 -21.62 -10.10
CA ASP A 218 25.19 -22.30 -9.05
C ASP A 218 23.70 -21.97 -9.17
N VAL A 219 22.90 -23.03 -9.26
CA VAL A 219 21.43 -23.00 -9.33
C VAL A 219 20.87 -23.52 -8.01
N ILE A 220 19.72 -23.00 -7.60
CA ILE A 220 19.05 -23.42 -6.36
C ILE A 220 17.66 -23.96 -6.68
N LEU A 221 17.20 -24.93 -5.88
CA LEU A 221 15.80 -25.34 -5.88
C LEU A 221 15.07 -24.57 -4.78
N ILE A 222 14.01 -23.84 -5.15
CA ILE A 222 13.11 -23.17 -4.22
C ILE A 222 11.97 -24.11 -3.84
N VAL A 223 11.79 -24.29 -2.53
CA VAL A 223 10.67 -25.01 -1.92
C VAL A 223 9.87 -24.07 -1.01
N ASP A 224 8.59 -24.38 -0.83
CA ASP A 224 7.76 -23.71 0.17
C ASP A 224 8.03 -24.21 1.60
N ARG A 225 7.21 -23.71 2.53
CA ARG A 225 7.30 -23.97 3.97
C ARG A 225 7.18 -25.47 4.31
N ASP A 226 6.48 -26.23 3.47
CA ASP A 226 6.23 -27.65 3.62
C ASP A 226 7.24 -28.51 2.84
N ASN A 227 8.33 -27.90 2.35
CA ASN A 227 9.33 -28.51 1.47
C ASN A 227 8.74 -29.02 0.14
N SER A 228 7.65 -28.42 -0.33
CA SER A 228 7.05 -28.75 -1.61
C SER A 228 7.56 -27.82 -2.71
N THR A 229 7.60 -28.33 -3.95
CA THR A 229 8.01 -27.57 -5.13
C THR A 229 7.19 -27.98 -6.34
N ASN A 230 7.33 -27.25 -7.44
CA ASN A 230 6.63 -27.54 -8.68
C ASN A 230 7.16 -28.86 -9.31
N ILE A 231 6.28 -29.85 -9.47
CA ILE A 231 6.61 -31.15 -10.08
C ILE A 231 7.23 -31.02 -11.48
N ASN A 232 6.77 -30.08 -12.29
CA ASN A 232 7.27 -29.91 -13.65
C ASN A 232 8.67 -29.31 -13.64
N ALA A 233 9.07 -28.52 -12.63
CA ALA A 233 10.45 -28.07 -12.50
C ALA A 233 11.41 -29.26 -12.42
N LEU A 234 11.07 -30.29 -11.63
CA LEU A 234 11.86 -31.52 -11.53
C LEU A 234 11.82 -32.33 -12.84
N LYS A 235 10.64 -32.52 -13.44
CA LYS A 235 10.50 -33.25 -14.71
C LYS A 235 11.26 -32.59 -15.85
N ASN A 236 11.20 -31.27 -15.95
CA ASN A 236 11.90 -30.48 -16.95
C ASN A 236 13.42 -30.53 -16.77
N LEU A 237 13.90 -30.85 -15.57
CA LEU A 237 15.32 -31.13 -15.33
C LEU A 237 15.68 -32.61 -15.53
N GLY A 238 14.74 -33.47 -15.95
CA GLY A 238 14.99 -34.87 -16.24
C GLY A 238 14.82 -35.83 -15.07
N PHE A 239 14.19 -35.40 -13.96
CA PHE A 239 13.81 -36.30 -12.87
C PHE A 239 12.49 -37.02 -13.19
N ASP A 240 12.44 -38.33 -12.98
CA ASP A 240 11.21 -39.12 -13.08
C ASP A 240 10.49 -39.11 -11.72
N VAL A 241 9.46 -38.26 -11.61
CA VAL A 241 8.72 -38.03 -10.37
C VAL A 241 7.21 -38.03 -10.62
N LYS A 242 6.47 -38.62 -9.67
CA LYS A 242 5.00 -38.61 -9.64
C LYS A 242 4.48 -37.55 -8.67
N ASP A 243 3.21 -37.20 -8.82
CA ASP A 243 2.56 -36.29 -7.89
C ASP A 243 2.56 -36.86 -6.46
N GLY A 244 2.89 -36.02 -5.48
CA GLY A 244 3.07 -36.42 -4.07
C GLY A 244 4.30 -37.29 -3.77
N GLN A 245 5.15 -37.63 -4.75
CA GLN A 245 6.35 -38.45 -4.51
C GLN A 245 7.40 -37.67 -3.72
N LYS A 246 7.89 -38.26 -2.62
CA LYS A 246 9.00 -37.70 -1.83
C LYS A 246 10.33 -37.99 -2.50
N VAL A 247 11.04 -36.94 -2.93
CA VAL A 247 12.40 -37.01 -3.50
C VAL A 247 13.41 -36.60 -2.44
N LYS A 248 14.51 -37.35 -2.29
CA LYS A 248 15.53 -37.01 -1.30
C LYS A 248 16.37 -35.84 -1.80
N PHE A 249 16.68 -34.87 -0.94
CA PHE A 249 17.47 -33.69 -1.34
C PHE A 249 18.84 -34.03 -1.93
N ASN A 250 19.49 -35.10 -1.46
CA ASN A 250 20.78 -35.56 -1.98
C ASN A 250 20.71 -36.13 -3.41
N GLN A 251 19.51 -36.43 -3.93
CA GLN A 251 19.31 -36.79 -5.34
C GLN A 251 19.23 -35.55 -6.24
N ILE A 252 18.99 -34.38 -5.64
CA ILE A 252 18.81 -33.11 -6.36
C ILE A 252 20.09 -32.27 -6.26
N VAL A 253 20.60 -32.05 -5.05
CA VAL A 253 21.83 -31.29 -4.80
C VAL A 253 23.01 -31.99 -5.46
N GLY A 254 23.86 -31.23 -6.13
CA GLY A 254 24.98 -31.74 -6.93
C GLY A 254 24.62 -32.15 -8.35
N THR A 255 23.36 -32.03 -8.76
CA THR A 255 22.97 -32.25 -10.16
C THR A 255 23.71 -31.28 -11.08
N LYS A 256 24.47 -31.84 -12.03
CA LYS A 256 25.22 -31.08 -13.04
C LYS A 256 24.41 -30.92 -14.33
N ILE A 257 24.41 -29.71 -14.86
CA ILE A 257 23.76 -29.32 -16.11
C ILE A 257 24.80 -28.54 -16.91
N LYS A 258 24.71 -28.53 -18.24
CA LYS A 258 25.54 -27.66 -19.08
C LYS A 258 24.66 -26.71 -19.87
N ALA A 259 24.95 -25.42 -19.77
CA ALA A 259 24.47 -24.43 -20.72
C ALA A 259 25.40 -24.43 -21.94
N ILE A 260 24.82 -24.77 -23.08
CA ILE A 260 25.51 -24.99 -24.34
C ILE A 260 25.55 -23.69 -25.13
N SER A 261 26.72 -23.36 -25.68
CA SER A 261 26.85 -22.21 -26.57
C SER A 261 25.97 -22.39 -27.81
N ASN A 262 25.48 -21.29 -28.36
CA ASN A 262 24.66 -21.31 -29.57
C ASN A 262 25.37 -21.97 -30.75
N ASN A 263 26.70 -21.79 -30.88
CA ASN A 263 27.48 -22.41 -31.96
C ASN A 263 27.58 -23.94 -31.82
N ALA A 264 27.57 -24.46 -30.60
CA ALA A 264 27.53 -25.91 -30.35
C ALA A 264 26.10 -26.48 -30.44
N TYR A 265 25.08 -25.65 -30.17
CA TYR A 265 23.69 -26.09 -30.11
C TYR A 265 22.94 -25.98 -31.44
N TYR A 266 23.19 -24.94 -32.25
CA TYR A 266 22.50 -24.70 -33.51
C TYR A 266 23.40 -25.02 -34.71
N GLN A 267 22.83 -25.66 -35.71
CA GLN A 267 23.48 -25.97 -36.98
C GLN A 267 22.70 -25.36 -38.14
N ASN A 268 23.41 -24.79 -39.10
CA ASN A 268 22.83 -24.35 -40.37
C ASN A 268 22.56 -25.58 -41.25
N VAL A 269 21.33 -25.74 -41.72
CA VAL A 269 20.93 -26.89 -42.54
C VAL A 269 20.64 -26.55 -44.00
N ALA A 270 20.23 -25.31 -44.29
CA ALA A 270 19.98 -24.83 -45.65
C ALA A 270 19.82 -23.31 -45.67
N GLY A 271 20.62 -22.60 -46.47
CA GLY A 271 20.53 -21.15 -46.61
C GLY A 271 20.70 -20.42 -45.26
N ASN A 272 19.66 -19.70 -44.83
CA ASN A 272 19.63 -19.00 -43.55
C ASN A 272 18.86 -19.75 -42.45
N VAL A 273 18.54 -21.03 -42.65
CA VAL A 273 17.75 -21.82 -41.70
C VAL A 273 18.66 -22.53 -40.70
N TYR A 274 18.47 -22.22 -39.42
CA TYR A 274 19.15 -22.86 -38.30
C TYR A 274 18.20 -23.80 -37.56
N VAL A 275 18.71 -24.95 -37.12
CA VAL A 275 17.98 -25.90 -36.28
C VAL A 275 18.86 -26.38 -35.13
N PRO A 276 18.28 -26.79 -33.98
CA PRO A 276 19.03 -27.46 -32.94
C PRO A 276 19.71 -28.74 -33.45
N THR A 277 20.92 -28.99 -32.99
CA THR A 277 21.64 -30.24 -33.24
C THR A 277 20.86 -31.44 -32.70
N LYS A 278 20.97 -32.57 -33.40
CA LYS A 278 20.49 -33.87 -32.92
C LYS A 278 21.58 -34.63 -32.15
N ASP A 279 22.84 -34.25 -32.32
CA ASP A 279 23.97 -34.84 -31.61
C ASP A 279 24.27 -34.07 -30.32
N TYR A 280 23.39 -34.27 -29.33
CA TYR A 280 23.56 -33.67 -28.01
C TYR A 280 24.80 -34.19 -27.28
N ALA A 281 25.27 -35.41 -27.58
CA ALA A 281 26.44 -35.98 -26.93
C ALA A 281 27.72 -35.23 -27.33
N ASN A 282 27.88 -34.90 -28.61
CA ASN A 282 28.99 -34.06 -29.07
C ASN A 282 28.87 -32.62 -28.54
N ALA A 283 27.69 -32.02 -28.64
CA ALA A 283 27.46 -30.66 -28.13
C ALA A 283 27.80 -30.54 -26.64
N TYR A 284 27.48 -31.56 -25.82
CA TYR A 284 27.76 -31.60 -24.38
C TYR A 284 29.25 -31.67 -24.03
N LYS A 285 30.09 -32.18 -24.95
CA LYS A 285 31.55 -32.34 -24.74
C LYS A 285 32.35 -31.09 -25.11
N GLN A 286 31.75 -30.11 -25.79
CA GLN A 286 32.43 -28.87 -26.16
C GLN A 286 32.95 -28.11 -24.93
N ASN A 287 34.15 -27.52 -25.05
CA ASN A 287 34.86 -26.86 -23.94
C ASN A 287 34.23 -25.51 -23.56
N ASP A 288 33.57 -24.84 -24.50
CA ASP A 288 32.97 -23.52 -24.30
C ASP A 288 31.66 -23.58 -23.48
N ASN A 289 31.20 -24.78 -23.13
CA ASN A 289 29.97 -24.96 -22.37
C ASN A 289 30.14 -24.52 -20.92
N ARG A 290 29.12 -23.84 -20.38
CA ARG A 290 29.08 -23.42 -18.97
C ARG A 290 28.46 -24.54 -18.13
N GLU A 291 29.24 -25.11 -17.21
CA GLU A 291 28.71 -26.05 -16.21
C GLU A 291 27.89 -25.30 -15.15
N LEU A 292 26.69 -25.81 -14.89
CA LEU A 292 25.78 -25.35 -13.85
C LEU A 292 25.59 -26.48 -12.84
N THR A 293 25.54 -26.15 -11.55
CA THR A 293 25.35 -27.14 -10.48
C THR A 293 24.20 -26.74 -9.58
N VAL A 294 23.35 -27.69 -9.22
CA VAL A 294 22.35 -27.47 -8.17
C VAL A 294 23.04 -27.41 -6.80
N ALA A 295 23.33 -26.21 -6.32
CA ALA A 295 24.14 -25.98 -5.12
C ALA A 295 23.37 -26.27 -3.81
N GLY A 296 22.05 -26.11 -3.81
CA GLY A 296 21.24 -26.31 -2.62
C GLY A 296 19.74 -26.25 -2.85
N VAL A 297 19.01 -26.68 -1.82
CA VAL A 297 17.56 -26.53 -1.69
C VAL A 297 17.30 -25.45 -0.64
N LEU A 298 16.58 -24.41 -1.04
CA LEU A 298 16.30 -23.23 -0.24
C LEU A 298 14.80 -23.15 0.05
N ARG A 299 14.47 -22.96 1.33
CA ARG A 299 13.09 -22.79 1.83
C ARG A 299 12.85 -21.35 2.26
N THR A 300 11.62 -20.88 2.11
CA THR A 300 11.22 -19.54 2.57
C THR A 300 11.38 -19.42 4.09
N ARG A 301 12.03 -18.34 4.57
CA ARG A 301 12.28 -18.14 6.02
C ARG A 301 11.03 -17.75 6.81
N SER A 302 10.08 -17.08 6.16
CA SER A 302 8.88 -16.54 6.80
C SER A 302 7.69 -16.62 5.84
N LYS A 303 6.48 -16.39 6.37
CA LYS A 303 5.26 -16.23 5.57
C LYS A 303 5.38 -15.05 4.59
N THR A 304 6.19 -14.04 4.94
CA THR A 304 6.36 -12.82 4.15
C THR A 304 7.34 -12.98 2.99
N SER A 305 8.25 -13.95 3.10
CA SER A 305 9.16 -14.34 2.01
C SER A 305 8.55 -15.35 1.04
N ASP A 306 7.34 -15.83 1.33
CA ASP A 306 6.64 -16.78 0.47
C ASP A 306 6.23 -16.14 -0.85
N GLY A 307 6.49 -16.83 -1.96
CA GLY A 307 6.22 -16.32 -3.30
C GLY A 307 7.17 -15.24 -3.84
N LEU A 308 8.22 -14.83 -3.11
CA LEU A 308 9.22 -13.87 -3.63
C LEU A 308 10.01 -14.43 -4.83
N LEU A 309 10.27 -15.73 -4.83
CA LEU A 309 10.74 -16.51 -5.96
C LEU A 309 9.71 -17.63 -6.16
N SER A 310 9.38 -17.92 -7.42
CA SER A 310 8.55 -19.06 -7.78
C SER A 310 9.19 -20.38 -7.33
N GLN A 311 8.35 -21.33 -6.92
CA GLN A 311 8.77 -22.68 -6.63
C GLN A 311 9.37 -23.34 -7.89
N GLY A 312 10.54 -23.96 -7.76
CA GLY A 312 11.28 -24.54 -8.87
C GLY A 312 12.74 -24.11 -8.87
N PHE A 313 13.43 -24.25 -10.00
CA PHE A 313 14.83 -23.86 -10.10
C PHE A 313 14.98 -22.35 -10.31
N ALA A 314 15.88 -21.75 -9.54
CA ALA A 314 16.24 -20.34 -9.64
C ALA A 314 17.75 -20.17 -9.80
N TYR A 315 18.16 -19.12 -10.52
CA TYR A 315 19.55 -18.80 -10.82
C TYR A 315 19.83 -17.31 -10.65
N SER A 316 21.11 -16.93 -10.61
CA SER A 316 21.53 -15.55 -10.43
C SER A 316 21.26 -14.72 -11.69
N ASP A 317 20.95 -13.45 -11.53
CA ASP A 317 20.88 -12.50 -12.63
C ASP A 317 22.18 -12.43 -13.46
N ARG A 318 23.33 -12.65 -12.80
CA ARG A 318 24.65 -12.79 -13.44
C ARG A 318 24.72 -13.94 -14.45
N LEU A 319 24.07 -15.08 -14.21
CA LEU A 319 24.10 -16.19 -15.15
C LEU A 319 23.57 -15.76 -16.54
N THR A 320 22.49 -14.99 -16.58
CA THR A 320 21.92 -14.55 -17.88
C THR A 320 22.86 -13.58 -18.60
N LYS A 321 23.59 -12.74 -17.87
CA LYS A 321 24.62 -11.87 -18.43
C LYS A 321 25.79 -12.67 -19.01
N ASP A 322 26.26 -13.68 -18.28
CA ASP A 322 27.31 -14.60 -18.74
C ASP A 322 26.88 -15.33 -20.01
N LEU A 323 25.62 -15.78 -20.09
CA LEU A 323 25.10 -16.46 -21.28
C LEU A 323 24.92 -15.53 -22.48
N VAL A 324 24.59 -14.25 -22.27
CA VAL A 324 24.64 -13.24 -23.33
C VAL A 324 26.08 -13.10 -23.84
N ALA A 325 27.07 -12.99 -22.95
CA ALA A 325 28.47 -12.88 -23.34
C ALA A 325 28.95 -14.12 -24.12
N LEU A 326 28.48 -15.32 -23.75
CA LEU A 326 28.76 -16.57 -24.45
C LEU A 326 28.18 -16.61 -25.88
N ASN A 327 27.02 -15.98 -26.09
CA ASN A 327 26.21 -16.18 -27.29
C ASN A 327 26.12 -14.97 -28.23
N LYS A 328 26.48 -13.76 -27.79
CA LYS A 328 26.25 -12.52 -28.55
C LYS A 328 26.85 -12.50 -29.95
N ASP A 329 27.98 -13.19 -30.13
CA ASP A 329 28.74 -13.26 -31.39
C ASP A 329 28.56 -14.60 -32.11
N SER A 330 27.58 -15.41 -31.70
CA SER A 330 27.27 -16.69 -32.33
C SER A 330 26.75 -16.52 -33.76
N ASP A 331 26.95 -17.56 -34.58
CA ASP A 331 26.59 -17.53 -35.99
C ASP A 331 25.08 -17.37 -36.18
N VAL A 332 24.29 -18.00 -35.32
CA VAL A 332 22.83 -17.88 -35.28
C VAL A 332 22.38 -16.44 -34.97
N VAL A 333 23.07 -15.72 -34.08
CA VAL A 333 22.77 -14.32 -33.77
C VAL A 333 23.15 -13.41 -34.93
N LYS A 334 24.35 -13.61 -35.51
CA LYS A 334 24.80 -12.86 -36.69
C LYS A 334 23.86 -13.05 -37.87
N ALA A 335 23.42 -14.28 -38.12
CA ALA A 335 22.45 -14.60 -39.16
C ALA A 335 21.11 -13.92 -38.93
N GLN A 336 20.54 -13.96 -37.73
CA GLN A 336 19.27 -13.29 -37.44
C GLN A 336 19.38 -11.76 -37.54
N ARG A 337 20.52 -11.16 -37.15
CA ARG A 337 20.77 -9.72 -37.32
C ARG A 337 20.78 -9.30 -38.79
N ALA A 338 21.39 -10.11 -39.64
CA ALA A 338 21.51 -9.87 -41.08
C ALA A 338 20.23 -10.19 -41.88
N SER A 339 19.22 -10.81 -41.25
CA SER A 339 18.01 -11.27 -41.93
C SER A 339 16.75 -10.56 -41.44
N ASP A 340 15.80 -10.32 -42.35
CA ASP A 340 14.44 -9.83 -42.02
C ASP A 340 13.40 -10.96 -41.99
N VAL A 341 13.87 -12.21 -42.07
CA VAL A 341 13.06 -13.40 -41.81
C VAL A 341 13.53 -14.06 -40.51
N ASN A 342 12.63 -14.80 -39.87
CA ASN A 342 12.95 -15.66 -38.74
C ASN A 342 13.82 -16.83 -39.24
N ILE A 343 15.05 -16.93 -38.74
CA ILE A 343 16.01 -17.96 -39.17
C ILE A 343 15.63 -19.39 -38.77
N PHE A 344 14.57 -19.58 -37.98
CA PHE A 344 14.05 -20.91 -37.62
C PHE A 344 12.88 -21.35 -38.50
N THR A 345 12.05 -20.39 -38.95
CA THR A 345 10.81 -20.69 -39.68
C THR A 345 10.80 -20.19 -41.12
N ASN A 346 11.79 -19.39 -41.50
CA ASN A 346 11.91 -18.70 -42.79
C ASN A 346 10.74 -17.75 -43.12
N GLN A 347 10.00 -17.29 -42.10
CA GLN A 347 8.88 -16.35 -42.26
C GLN A 347 9.35 -14.91 -42.03
N SER A 348 8.79 -13.97 -42.78
CA SER A 348 9.05 -12.53 -42.59
C SER A 348 8.66 -12.07 -41.19
N VAL A 349 9.48 -11.22 -40.58
CA VAL A 349 9.24 -10.66 -39.25
C VAL A 349 9.36 -9.14 -39.28
N ASP A 350 8.55 -8.46 -38.47
CA ASP A 350 8.72 -7.03 -38.24
C ASP A 350 9.94 -6.75 -37.35
N LYS A 351 10.30 -5.46 -37.24
CA LYS A 351 11.45 -5.03 -36.44
C LYS A 351 11.35 -5.45 -34.96
N ALA A 352 10.17 -5.34 -34.37
CA ALA A 352 9.97 -5.66 -32.96
C ALA A 352 10.18 -7.16 -32.70
N THR A 353 9.65 -8.01 -33.57
CA THR A 353 9.82 -9.47 -33.52
C THR A 353 11.27 -9.85 -33.79
N LYS A 354 11.94 -9.20 -34.75
CA LYS A 354 13.39 -9.39 -35.01
C LYS A 354 14.23 -9.06 -33.78
N ASP A 355 13.97 -7.93 -33.11
CA ASP A 355 14.68 -7.53 -31.90
C ASP A 355 14.44 -8.53 -30.74
N GLN A 356 13.22 -9.06 -30.61
CA GLN A 356 12.89 -10.13 -29.65
C GLN A 356 13.63 -11.44 -29.96
N LEU A 357 13.71 -11.86 -31.23
CA LEU A 357 14.46 -13.06 -31.64
C LEU A 357 15.95 -12.90 -31.35
N ILE A 358 16.55 -11.76 -31.68
CA ILE A 358 17.96 -11.45 -31.36
C ILE A 358 18.19 -11.51 -29.84
N THR A 359 17.27 -10.93 -29.06
CA THR A 359 17.34 -10.95 -27.59
C THR A 359 17.24 -12.38 -27.05
N ALA A 360 16.29 -13.17 -27.55
CA ALA A 360 16.09 -14.58 -27.17
C ALA A 360 17.31 -15.44 -27.48
N LEU A 361 18.06 -15.13 -28.54
CA LEU A 361 19.30 -15.81 -28.89
C LEU A 361 20.52 -15.33 -28.07
N GLY A 362 20.34 -14.38 -27.15
CA GLY A 362 21.43 -13.81 -26.36
C GLY A 362 22.25 -12.77 -27.12
N GLY A 363 21.71 -12.20 -28.19
CA GLY A 363 22.36 -11.17 -28.99
C GLY A 363 22.28 -9.77 -28.39
N SER A 364 21.40 -9.50 -27.42
CA SER A 364 21.26 -8.17 -26.83
C SER A 364 22.03 -8.02 -25.52
N GLU A 365 22.89 -7.01 -25.44
CA GLU A 365 23.62 -6.63 -24.21
C GLU A 365 22.78 -5.72 -23.29
N THR A 366 21.53 -5.44 -23.63
CA THR A 366 20.60 -4.70 -22.76
C THR A 366 19.68 -5.66 -21.99
N PRO A 367 19.44 -5.41 -20.69
CA PRO A 367 18.52 -6.21 -19.90
C PRO A 367 17.09 -5.99 -20.37
N THR A 368 16.28 -7.04 -20.31
CA THR A 368 14.83 -6.95 -20.55
C THR A 368 14.06 -6.51 -19.31
N GLN A 369 14.65 -6.69 -18.13
CA GLN A 369 14.08 -6.26 -16.86
C GLN A 369 15.17 -5.85 -15.87
N ILE A 370 14.91 -4.75 -15.17
CA ILE A 370 15.69 -4.29 -14.02
C ILE A 370 14.78 -4.41 -12.79
N THR A 371 15.29 -5.03 -11.73
CA THR A 371 14.53 -5.27 -10.50
C THR A 371 15.28 -4.68 -9.32
N ILE A 372 14.74 -3.63 -8.71
CA ILE A 372 15.38 -2.91 -7.60
C ILE A 372 14.73 -3.35 -6.30
N TYR A 373 15.51 -3.83 -5.33
CA TYR A 373 15.02 -4.32 -4.05
C TYR A 373 15.31 -3.29 -2.96
N PRO A 374 14.31 -2.52 -2.49
CA PRO A 374 14.51 -1.53 -1.43
C PRO A 374 14.94 -2.19 -0.11
N THR A 375 15.74 -1.49 0.68
CA THR A 375 16.10 -1.93 2.04
C THR A 375 14.90 -1.88 3.00
N SER A 376 14.01 -0.89 2.81
CA SER A 376 12.75 -0.72 3.53
C SER A 376 11.65 -0.16 2.64
N PHE A 377 10.38 -0.28 3.08
CA PHE A 377 9.24 0.33 2.39
C PHE A 377 9.37 1.86 2.32
N LYS A 378 9.90 2.52 3.36
CA LYS A 378 10.09 3.98 3.41
C LYS A 378 11.16 4.48 2.43
N ASP A 379 12.15 3.65 2.12
CA ASP A 379 13.19 4.01 1.16
C ASP A 379 12.71 3.91 -0.28
N LYS A 380 11.58 3.25 -0.52
CA LYS A 380 10.93 3.13 -1.82
C LYS A 380 10.62 4.50 -2.41
N ASP A 381 10.00 5.39 -1.64
CA ASP A 381 9.65 6.75 -2.09
C ASP A 381 10.88 7.54 -2.56
N LYS A 382 12.03 7.34 -1.90
CA LYS A 382 13.30 7.99 -2.29
C LYS A 382 13.84 7.40 -3.59
N ILE A 383 13.72 6.08 -3.79
CA ILE A 383 14.10 5.41 -5.03
C ILE A 383 13.18 5.87 -6.17
N LEU A 384 11.86 5.89 -5.97
CA LEU A 384 10.90 6.35 -6.97
C LEU A 384 11.17 7.81 -7.35
N SER A 385 11.38 8.68 -6.36
CA SER A 385 11.77 10.07 -6.58
C SER A 385 13.09 10.21 -7.35
N TYR A 386 14.03 9.29 -7.17
CA TYR A 386 15.26 9.23 -7.95
C TYR A 386 14.96 8.81 -9.39
N LEU A 387 14.21 7.74 -9.62
CA LEU A 387 13.83 7.29 -10.96
C LEU A 387 13.04 8.37 -11.73
N ASP A 388 12.13 9.08 -11.07
CA ASP A 388 11.34 10.17 -11.66
C ASP A 388 12.19 11.35 -12.13
N LYS A 389 13.34 11.62 -11.47
CA LYS A 389 14.26 12.67 -11.91
C LYS A 389 14.81 12.38 -13.31
N PHE A 390 15.02 11.11 -13.68
CA PHE A 390 15.43 10.73 -15.04
C PHE A 390 14.37 11.06 -16.10
N ASN A 391 13.10 11.13 -15.70
CA ASN A 391 11.97 11.36 -16.60
C ASN A 391 11.63 12.85 -16.78
N ARG A 392 12.20 13.74 -15.95
CA ARG A 392 11.95 15.19 -16.01
C ARG A 392 12.36 15.76 -17.37
N GLY A 393 11.46 16.51 -18.00
CA GLY A 393 11.69 17.15 -19.30
C GLY A 393 11.57 16.22 -20.52
N LYS A 394 11.26 14.93 -20.33
CA LYS A 394 11.07 13.98 -21.44
C LYS A 394 9.62 13.90 -21.90
N LYS A 395 9.43 13.64 -23.20
CA LYS A 395 8.13 13.28 -23.77
C LYS A 395 7.67 11.94 -23.18
N LYS A 396 6.36 11.72 -23.06
CA LYS A 396 5.78 10.46 -22.51
C LYS A 396 6.37 9.20 -23.16
N ALA A 397 6.57 9.21 -24.49
CA ALA A 397 7.16 8.09 -25.24
C ALA A 397 8.63 7.79 -24.89
N ASP A 398 9.36 8.74 -24.31
CA ASP A 398 10.77 8.59 -23.92
C ASP A 398 10.97 8.47 -22.40
N GLN A 399 9.89 8.53 -21.63
CA GLN A 399 9.93 8.29 -20.18
C GLN A 399 10.15 6.81 -19.91
N VAL A 400 10.80 6.50 -18.79
CA VAL A 400 10.92 5.13 -18.30
C VAL A 400 9.82 4.87 -17.28
N VAL A 401 8.94 3.94 -17.59
CA VAL A 401 7.82 3.50 -16.74
C VAL A 401 8.29 2.35 -15.87
N TYR A 402 8.10 2.46 -14.56
CA TYR A 402 8.35 1.39 -13.60
C TYR A 402 7.04 0.88 -13.01
N THR A 403 7.06 -0.33 -12.46
CA THR A 403 5.96 -0.94 -11.74
C THR A 403 6.32 -1.05 -10.27
N ASP A 404 5.46 -0.49 -9.42
CA ASP A 404 5.52 -0.63 -7.98
C ASP A 404 4.24 -1.32 -7.48
N LEU A 405 4.30 -2.64 -7.35
CA LEU A 405 3.17 -3.43 -6.86
C LEU A 405 2.83 -3.07 -5.41
N ALA A 406 3.84 -2.86 -4.57
CA ALA A 406 3.65 -2.61 -3.14
C ALA A 406 3.04 -1.21 -2.88
N GLY A 407 3.48 -0.19 -3.62
CA GLY A 407 2.88 1.15 -3.62
C GLY A 407 1.49 1.17 -4.23
N THR A 408 1.23 0.32 -5.24
CA THR A 408 -0.13 0.17 -5.81
C THR A 408 -1.08 -0.45 -4.79
N ILE A 409 -0.69 -1.54 -4.13
CA ILE A 409 -1.49 -2.16 -3.06
C ILE A 409 -1.71 -1.16 -1.91
N SER A 410 -0.65 -0.49 -1.47
CA SER A 410 -0.71 0.54 -0.42
C SER A 410 -1.68 1.67 -0.76
N SER A 411 -1.59 2.23 -1.96
CA SER A 411 -2.47 3.34 -2.39
C SER A 411 -3.92 2.89 -2.54
N MET A 412 -4.18 1.68 -3.05
CA MET A 412 -5.53 1.12 -3.13
C MET A 412 -6.12 0.86 -1.74
N THR A 413 -5.39 0.20 -0.84
CA THR A 413 -5.86 -0.10 0.52
C THR A 413 -6.06 1.18 1.33
N GLY A 414 -5.11 2.13 1.27
CA GLY A 414 -5.21 3.43 1.93
C GLY A 414 -6.35 4.28 1.38
N GLY A 415 -6.58 4.26 0.06
CA GLY A 415 -7.70 4.96 -0.58
C GLY A 415 -9.07 4.42 -0.14
N ILE A 416 -9.24 3.09 -0.11
CA ILE A 416 -10.47 2.44 0.38
C ILE A 416 -10.71 2.77 1.85
N MET A 417 -9.69 2.67 2.70
CA MET A 417 -9.80 3.00 4.12
C MET A 417 -10.13 4.47 4.36
N SER A 418 -9.53 5.37 3.57
CA SER A 418 -9.83 6.80 3.63
C SER A 418 -11.29 7.07 3.29
N ALA A 419 -11.82 6.43 2.23
CA ALA A 419 -13.22 6.56 1.84
C ALA A 419 -14.17 6.04 2.93
N ILE A 420 -13.91 4.85 3.49
CA ILE A 420 -14.71 4.29 4.60
C ILE A 420 -14.67 5.22 5.81
N THR A 421 -13.47 5.71 6.17
CA THR A 421 -13.29 6.63 7.30
C THR A 421 -14.10 7.91 7.10
N ILE A 422 -14.07 8.51 5.92
CA ILE A 422 -14.84 9.73 5.61
C ILE A 422 -16.34 9.48 5.78
N VAL A 423 -16.87 8.36 5.28
CA VAL A 423 -18.29 8.01 5.41
C VAL A 423 -18.69 7.79 6.88
N LEU A 424 -17.89 7.04 7.64
CA LEU A 424 -18.16 6.80 9.06
C LEU A 424 -18.08 8.08 9.89
N VAL A 425 -17.09 8.93 9.62
CA VAL A 425 -16.97 10.25 10.26
C VAL A 425 -18.15 11.15 9.89
N ALA A 426 -18.64 11.10 8.65
CA ALA A 426 -19.83 11.85 8.24
C ALA A 426 -21.09 11.40 9.01
N PHE A 427 -21.33 10.09 9.12
CA PHE A 427 -22.44 9.56 9.94
C PHE A 427 -22.33 9.95 11.40
N ALA A 428 -21.13 9.82 11.96
CA ALA A 428 -20.89 10.17 13.35
C ALA A 428 -20.97 11.70 13.58
N GLY A 429 -20.68 12.50 12.55
CA GLY A 429 -20.93 13.94 12.52
C GLY A 429 -22.43 14.29 12.57
N ILE A 430 -23.30 13.52 11.91
CA ILE A 430 -24.75 13.67 12.06
C ILE A 430 -25.16 13.39 13.51
N SER A 431 -24.59 12.36 14.14
CA SER A 431 -24.82 12.05 15.56
C SER A 431 -24.34 13.15 16.52
N LEU A 432 -23.30 13.90 16.15
CA LEU A 432 -22.88 15.09 16.90
C LEU A 432 -23.91 16.22 16.81
N VAL A 433 -24.45 16.48 15.63
CA VAL A 433 -25.48 17.51 15.44
C VAL A 433 -26.75 17.15 16.19
N THR A 434 -27.17 15.88 16.16
CA THR A 434 -28.33 15.44 16.96
C THR A 434 -28.08 15.57 18.46
N SER A 435 -26.84 15.31 18.92
CA SER A 435 -26.43 15.55 20.31
C SER A 435 -26.49 17.04 20.68
N MET A 436 -26.05 17.94 19.79
CA MET A 436 -26.15 19.40 19.99
C MET A 436 -27.60 19.86 20.13
N ILE A 437 -28.52 19.35 19.29
CA ILE A 437 -29.96 19.65 19.38
C ILE A 437 -30.52 19.16 20.72
N MET A 438 -30.14 17.96 21.16
CA MET A 438 -30.55 17.43 22.45
C MET A 438 -30.10 18.31 23.62
N ILE A 439 -28.86 18.81 23.58
CA ILE A 439 -28.32 19.77 24.57
C ILE A 439 -29.11 21.08 24.53
N ALA A 440 -29.45 21.60 23.35
CA ALA A 440 -30.25 22.82 23.22
C ALA A 440 -31.65 22.66 23.87
N ILE A 441 -32.29 21.51 23.67
CA ILE A 441 -33.60 21.21 24.30
C ILE A 441 -33.45 21.10 25.83
N LEU A 442 -32.43 20.38 26.31
CA LEU A 442 -32.19 20.19 27.76
C LEU A 442 -31.83 21.49 28.47
N THR A 443 -31.03 22.34 27.83
CA THR A 443 -30.68 23.66 28.37
C THR A 443 -31.88 24.60 28.34
N TYR A 444 -32.72 24.52 27.30
CA TYR A 444 -33.99 25.25 27.24
C TYR A 444 -34.95 24.87 28.38
N THR A 445 -35.17 23.58 28.62
CA THR A 445 -36.04 23.12 29.72
C THR A 445 -35.47 23.50 31.09
N SER A 446 -34.16 23.34 31.30
CA SER A 446 -33.47 23.77 32.53
C SER A 446 -33.61 25.28 32.81
N VAL A 447 -33.57 26.09 31.75
CA VAL A 447 -33.82 27.54 31.84
C VAL A 447 -35.27 27.81 32.26
N LEU A 448 -36.25 27.10 31.68
CA LEU A 448 -37.67 27.28 31.98
C LEU A 448 -37.98 26.96 33.45
N GLU A 449 -37.46 25.85 33.95
CA GLU A 449 -37.60 25.45 35.36
C GLU A 449 -36.97 26.45 36.34
N ARG A 450 -35.96 27.21 35.90
CA ARG A 450 -35.25 28.21 36.73
C ARG A 450 -35.69 29.66 36.43
N THR A 451 -36.83 29.86 35.77
CA THR A 451 -37.31 31.20 35.40
C THR A 451 -37.50 32.14 36.60
N LYS A 452 -38.05 31.63 37.72
CA LYS A 452 -38.16 32.38 38.99
C LYS A 452 -36.80 32.85 39.51
N GLU A 453 -35.80 31.97 39.52
CA GLU A 453 -34.42 32.29 39.96
C GLU A 453 -33.80 33.40 39.10
N ILE A 454 -34.01 33.36 37.78
CA ILE A 454 -33.55 34.38 36.84
C ILE A 454 -34.26 35.72 37.10
N GLY A 455 -35.56 35.70 37.40
CA GLY A 455 -36.35 36.88 37.74
C GLY A 455 -35.83 37.60 38.98
N VAL A 456 -35.49 36.84 40.04
CA VAL A 456 -34.88 37.38 41.26
C VAL A 456 -33.52 38.00 40.97
N LEU A 457 -32.65 37.31 40.23
CA LEU A 457 -31.33 37.84 39.85
C LEU A 457 -31.43 39.14 39.05
N LYS A 458 -32.44 39.26 38.18
CA LYS A 458 -32.70 40.48 37.41
C LYS A 458 -33.25 41.61 38.27
N ALA A 459 -34.14 41.32 39.21
CA ALA A 459 -34.68 42.30 40.16
C ALA A 459 -33.57 42.86 41.08
N LEU A 460 -32.55 42.05 41.37
CA LEU A 460 -31.34 42.45 42.10
C LEU A 460 -30.29 43.19 41.23
N GLY A 461 -30.58 43.44 39.94
CA GLY A 461 -29.74 44.25 39.05
C GLY A 461 -28.75 43.49 38.16
N ALA A 462 -28.85 42.15 38.04
CA ALA A 462 -28.00 41.39 37.12
C ALA A 462 -28.25 41.76 35.64
N ARG A 463 -27.18 41.96 34.86
CA ARG A 463 -27.31 42.28 33.43
C ARG A 463 -27.66 41.04 32.64
N ARG A 464 -28.25 41.23 31.46
CA ARG A 464 -28.50 40.13 30.49
C ARG A 464 -27.25 39.29 30.22
N LYS A 465 -26.09 39.96 30.04
CA LYS A 465 -24.79 39.30 29.84
C LYS A 465 -24.35 38.46 31.04
N ASP A 466 -24.67 38.86 32.27
CA ASP A 466 -24.29 38.12 33.47
C ASP A 466 -25.09 36.83 33.58
N ILE A 467 -26.40 36.89 33.26
CA ILE A 467 -27.28 35.72 33.19
C ILE A 467 -26.81 34.76 32.08
N THR A 468 -26.55 35.25 30.88
CA THR A 468 -26.06 34.41 29.77
C THR A 468 -24.72 33.75 30.11
N ARG A 469 -23.79 34.44 30.78
CA ARG A 469 -22.49 33.87 31.20
C ARG A 469 -22.62 32.72 32.20
N VAL A 470 -23.60 32.75 33.10
CA VAL A 470 -23.83 31.65 34.05
C VAL A 470 -24.25 30.38 33.31
N PHE A 471 -25.17 30.51 32.34
CA PHE A 471 -25.62 29.39 31.52
C PHE A 471 -24.54 28.92 30.52
N ASP A 472 -23.78 29.84 29.91
CA ASP A 472 -22.64 29.50 29.07
C ASP A 472 -21.55 28.77 29.88
N ALA A 473 -21.34 29.14 31.15
CA ALA A 473 -20.44 28.40 32.02
C ALA A 473 -20.97 27.00 32.37
N GLU A 474 -22.29 26.83 32.53
CA GLU A 474 -22.93 25.52 32.73
C GLU A 474 -22.70 24.61 31.51
N THR A 475 -22.83 25.15 30.30
CA THR A 475 -22.65 24.40 29.06
C THR A 475 -21.19 24.07 28.78
N ILE A 476 -20.24 24.93 29.15
CA ILE A 476 -18.80 24.61 29.09
C ILE A 476 -18.47 23.42 30.01
N ILE A 477 -18.91 23.47 31.27
CA ILE A 477 -18.64 22.39 32.24
C ILE A 477 -19.27 21.08 31.75
N LEU A 478 -20.50 21.14 31.25
CA LEU A 478 -21.18 19.99 30.66
C LEU A 478 -20.43 19.44 29.44
N GLY A 479 -19.96 20.29 28.53
CA GLY A 479 -19.28 19.89 27.30
C GLY A 479 -17.92 19.24 27.52
N VAL A 480 -17.16 19.75 28.50
CA VAL A 480 -15.90 19.13 28.94
C VAL A 480 -16.19 17.80 29.62
N SER A 481 -17.18 17.75 30.52
CA SER A 481 -17.55 16.53 31.24
C SER A 481 -18.07 15.44 30.30
N SER A 482 -18.92 15.79 29.34
CA SER A 482 -19.44 14.86 28.33
C SER A 482 -18.36 14.39 27.36
N GLY A 483 -17.44 15.29 26.98
CA GLY A 483 -16.28 14.95 26.15
C GLY A 483 -15.37 13.93 26.85
N ILE A 484 -14.99 14.20 28.10
CA ILE A 484 -14.16 13.28 28.90
C ILE A 484 -14.87 11.94 29.08
N LEU A 485 -16.15 11.96 29.48
CA LEU A 485 -16.94 10.76 29.68
C LEU A 485 -17.06 9.94 28.39
N GLY A 486 -17.31 10.61 27.25
CA GLY A 486 -17.38 9.95 25.95
C GLY A 486 -16.07 9.30 25.53
N ILE A 487 -14.93 9.97 25.76
CA ILE A 487 -13.61 9.40 25.51
C ILE A 487 -13.31 8.20 26.40
N ILE A 488 -13.64 8.27 27.70
CA ILE A 488 -13.46 7.15 28.63
C ILE A 488 -14.29 5.94 28.18
N ILE A 489 -15.56 6.16 27.83
CA ILE A 489 -16.42 5.08 27.35
C ILE A 489 -15.91 4.52 26.03
N ALA A 490 -15.53 5.36 25.07
CA ALA A 490 -14.97 4.90 23.80
C ALA A 490 -13.70 4.09 23.98
N TRP A 491 -12.81 4.52 24.89
CA TRP A 491 -11.61 3.78 25.27
C TRP A 491 -11.97 2.42 25.89
N LEU A 492 -12.93 2.37 26.81
CA LEU A 492 -13.41 1.10 27.38
C LEU A 492 -14.05 0.18 26.34
N LEU A 493 -14.74 0.74 25.35
CA LEU A 493 -15.32 -0.04 24.24
C LEU A 493 -14.26 -0.64 23.32
N THR A 494 -13.03 -0.11 23.29
CA THR A 494 -11.95 -0.71 22.50
C THR A 494 -11.64 -2.15 22.92
N PHE A 495 -11.80 -2.50 24.20
CA PHE A 495 -11.54 -3.86 24.70
C PHE A 495 -12.49 -4.92 24.11
N PRO A 496 -13.83 -4.82 24.26
CA PRO A 496 -14.74 -5.79 23.64
C PRO A 496 -14.69 -5.73 22.10
N ILE A 497 -14.49 -4.55 21.51
CA ILE A 497 -14.32 -4.42 20.05
C ILE A 497 -13.09 -5.19 19.58
N ASN A 498 -11.95 -5.06 20.26
CA ASN A 498 -10.74 -5.80 19.91
C ASN A 498 -10.90 -7.31 20.13
N ALA A 499 -11.61 -7.74 21.17
CA ALA A 499 -11.88 -9.17 21.39
C ALA A 499 -12.73 -9.78 20.27
N ILE A 500 -13.78 -9.08 19.83
CA ILE A 500 -14.63 -9.49 18.71
C ILE A 500 -13.84 -9.49 17.40
N LEU A 501 -13.03 -8.45 17.15
CA LEU A 501 -12.22 -8.39 15.93
C LEU A 501 -11.17 -9.50 15.88
N TYR A 502 -10.56 -9.82 17.02
CA TYR A 502 -9.55 -10.88 17.08
C TYR A 502 -10.16 -12.25 16.74
N SER A 503 -11.37 -12.58 17.22
CA SER A 503 -12.01 -13.86 16.91
C SER A 503 -12.43 -13.99 15.44
N MET A 504 -12.71 -12.88 14.77
CA MET A 504 -13.13 -12.87 13.36
C MET A 504 -11.97 -12.73 12.36
N THR A 505 -10.88 -12.08 12.76
CA THR A 505 -9.82 -11.65 11.82
C THR A 505 -8.42 -12.10 12.21
N GLU A 506 -8.23 -12.65 13.41
CA GLU A 506 -6.93 -12.99 14.01
C GLU A 506 -5.98 -11.78 14.18
N LEU A 507 -6.45 -10.54 13.95
CA LEU A 507 -5.65 -9.33 14.07
C LEU A 507 -5.69 -8.81 15.52
N PRO A 508 -4.53 -8.72 16.20
CA PRO A 508 -4.49 -8.20 17.56
C PRO A 508 -4.58 -6.68 17.58
N ASN A 509 -5.30 -6.15 18.57
CA ASN A 509 -5.28 -4.74 18.96
C ASN A 509 -5.55 -3.75 17.80
N VAL A 510 -6.62 -3.99 17.04
CA VAL A 510 -6.99 -3.12 15.92
C VAL A 510 -7.52 -1.77 16.43
N ALA A 511 -8.58 -1.71 17.22
CA ALA A 511 -9.13 -0.46 17.74
C ALA A 511 -8.14 0.22 18.73
N GLN A 512 -7.53 1.33 18.31
CA GLN A 512 -6.59 2.11 19.13
C GLN A 512 -6.97 3.60 19.10
N LEU A 513 -7.40 4.14 20.23
CA LEU A 513 -7.73 5.57 20.31
C LEU A 513 -6.44 6.41 20.41
N ASN A 514 -6.12 7.18 19.37
CA ASN A 514 -5.00 8.11 19.41
C ASN A 514 -5.26 9.25 20.43
N PRO A 515 -4.35 9.50 21.39
CA PRO A 515 -4.51 10.58 22.37
C PRO A 515 -4.76 11.97 21.76
N ILE A 516 -4.19 12.24 20.58
CA ILE A 516 -4.40 13.51 19.87
C ILE A 516 -5.86 13.65 19.42
N HIS A 517 -6.46 12.58 18.88
CA HIS A 517 -7.88 12.58 18.51
C HIS A 517 -8.78 12.73 19.73
N ALA A 518 -8.42 12.13 20.86
CA ALA A 518 -9.19 12.27 22.10
C ALA A 518 -9.26 13.73 22.57
N VAL A 519 -8.14 14.45 22.56
CA VAL A 519 -8.10 15.88 22.94
C VAL A 519 -8.92 16.74 21.96
N ILE A 520 -8.78 16.50 20.66
CA ILE A 520 -9.55 17.23 19.63
C ILE A 520 -11.05 17.00 19.81
N LEU A 521 -11.49 15.78 20.10
CA LEU A 521 -12.90 15.47 20.32
C LEU A 521 -13.47 16.13 21.57
N ILE A 522 -12.70 16.25 22.65
CA ILE A 522 -13.12 17.00 23.85
C ILE A 522 -13.33 18.48 23.51
N LEU A 523 -12.43 19.08 22.72
CA LEU A 523 -12.57 20.46 22.27
C LEU A 523 -13.82 20.63 21.38
N ILE A 524 -14.04 19.74 20.41
CA ILE A 524 -15.22 19.77 19.54
C ILE A 524 -16.51 19.60 20.36
N SER A 525 -16.53 18.65 21.32
CA SER A 525 -17.65 18.45 22.24
C SER A 525 -18.01 19.73 22.98
N THR A 526 -16.98 20.39 23.54
CA THR A 526 -17.16 21.63 24.30
C THR A 526 -17.74 22.74 23.42
N ILE A 527 -17.20 22.92 22.21
CA ILE A 527 -17.68 23.93 21.26
C ILE A 527 -19.14 23.67 20.87
N LEU A 528 -19.50 22.44 20.51
CA LEU A 528 -20.87 22.10 20.12
C LEU A 528 -21.86 22.25 21.27
N THR A 529 -21.46 21.88 22.49
CA THR A 529 -22.28 22.03 23.70
C THR A 529 -22.56 23.51 24.00
N VAL A 530 -21.52 24.35 23.89
CA VAL A 530 -21.67 25.80 24.07
C VAL A 530 -22.56 26.40 23.00
N LEU A 531 -22.36 26.06 21.72
CA LEU A 531 -23.21 26.55 20.63
C LEU A 531 -24.68 26.16 20.82
N GLY A 532 -24.95 24.91 21.22
CA GLY A 532 -26.30 24.42 21.48
C GLY A 532 -26.97 25.11 22.66
N GLY A 533 -26.22 25.36 23.74
CA GLY A 533 -26.75 25.99 24.95
C GLY A 533 -26.81 27.52 24.92
N HIS A 534 -26.02 28.17 24.06
CA HIS A 534 -25.97 29.63 23.99
C HIS A 534 -27.30 30.25 23.50
N ILE A 535 -27.98 29.57 22.56
CA ILE A 535 -29.28 30.01 22.02
C ILE A 535 -30.35 30.12 23.14
N PRO A 536 -30.66 29.06 23.91
CA PRO A 536 -31.61 29.15 25.00
C PRO A 536 -31.13 30.05 26.14
N ALA A 537 -29.82 30.09 26.45
CA ALA A 537 -29.26 31.01 27.44
C ALA A 537 -29.53 32.49 27.10
N ARG A 538 -29.42 32.86 25.82
CA ARG A 538 -29.71 34.21 25.33
C ARG A 538 -31.21 34.53 25.40
N MET A 539 -32.07 33.56 25.07
CA MET A 539 -33.53 33.70 25.21
C MET A 539 -33.93 33.92 26.68
N ALA A 540 -33.34 33.15 27.60
CA ALA A 540 -33.54 33.29 29.04
C ALA A 540 -33.23 34.71 29.53
N ALA A 541 -32.06 35.21 29.15
CA ALA A 541 -31.56 36.51 29.54
C ALA A 541 -32.40 37.68 28.97
N ASN A 542 -33.26 37.45 27.98
CA ASN A 542 -34.15 38.46 27.41
C ASN A 542 -35.56 38.51 28.04
N LYS A 543 -35.98 37.51 28.84
CA LYS A 543 -37.30 37.52 29.50
C LYS A 543 -37.47 38.67 30.50
N ASP A 544 -38.65 39.29 30.58
CA ASP A 544 -38.91 40.37 31.56
C ASP A 544 -38.89 39.83 33.00
N ALA A 545 -38.33 40.61 33.93
CA ALA A 545 -38.26 40.29 35.35
C ALA A 545 -39.66 40.18 35.97
N ALA A 546 -40.59 41.06 35.59
CA ALA A 546 -41.95 41.06 36.13
C ALA A 546 -42.74 39.83 35.70
N ILE A 547 -42.52 39.36 34.46
CA ILE A 547 -43.15 38.15 33.92
C ILE A 547 -42.51 36.90 34.53
N ALA A 548 -41.19 36.90 34.72
CA ALA A 548 -40.46 35.77 35.29
C ALA A 548 -40.82 35.49 36.77
N LEU A 549 -41.17 36.53 37.54
CA LEU A 549 -41.59 36.40 38.94
C LEU A 549 -43.06 35.95 39.11
N ARG A 550 -43.89 36.08 38.06
CA ARG A 550 -45.31 35.67 38.04
C ARG A 550 -45.54 34.28 37.45
N ALA A 551 -44.54 33.68 36.82
CA ALA A 551 -44.64 32.30 36.36
C ALA A 551 -44.79 31.38 37.58
N ASP A 552 -45.65 30.36 37.54
CA ASP A 552 -45.81 29.37 38.61
C ASP A 552 -44.70 28.32 38.63
#